data_AF-A0A3B8V5W1-F1
#
_entry.id   AF-A0A3B8V5W1-F1
#
_cell.length_a   1.000
_cell.length_b   1.000
_cell.length_c   1.000
_cell.angle_alpha   90.00
_cell.angle_beta   90.00
_cell.angle_gamma   90.00
#
_symmetry.space_group_name_H-M   'P 1'
#
loop_
_entity.id
_entity.type
_entity.pdbx_description
1 polymer ?
#
loop_
_entity_poly.entity_id
_entity_poly.type
_entity_poly.pdbx_seq_one_letter_code
_entity_poly.pdbx_strand_id
1 'polypeptide(L)'
;MTKNETTTKNTKQSPERNTSGRKVAALKKTTIKKQPVTVNPVPDNEKAVTLGDFIGADRNPNMQEIKNILKITPKRKILFVASECTPFIATGGLAEVVGSLSKTLAQDENYDVRVVLPLYSDIRADYRSRFKYLFNIYVPLSWRNQYCGVFSYVENGVTFYFLDNEYYFRRSGCYGYYDDGERFAFFSRAVMEILPFIEFYPDVLHCHDWQAALAAIYLKTIYCKRVEYQFIRAVFTIHNIEYQGQYSPDILGDVFGIPDNYRYLLEYGDCINLMKAAIECCEMFSTVSPTYAQEIKNAEYAHGLQDEIRRNEFKLRGILNGIDVNSYNPATDSALFAPFDGNDLGGKAVCKAELQKMLGLPVRADVPVIAMISRLVSHKGLDLVRASIEELLQSDVQFVLLGTGEREYEEF
;
A
#
# COMPACT_ATOMS: atom_id res chain seq x y z
N MET A 1 -60.61 23.05 -23.92
CA MET A 1 -61.03 23.56 -22.59
C MET A 1 -61.72 22.43 -21.85
N THR A 2 -60.97 21.72 -21.04
CA THR A 2 -61.43 20.47 -20.39
C THR A 2 -60.88 20.40 -18.98
N LYS A 3 -61.74 19.93 -18.08
CA LYS A 3 -61.75 20.04 -16.63
C LYS A 3 -60.97 18.92 -15.91
N ASN A 4 -60.57 19.27 -14.70
CA ASN A 4 -60.28 18.52 -13.45
C ASN A 4 -60.56 17.01 -13.34
N GLU A 5 -59.61 16.37 -12.66
CA GLU A 5 -59.67 15.38 -11.55
C GLU A 5 -60.93 14.50 -11.40
N THR A 6 -60.75 13.17 -11.28
CA THR A 6 -60.92 12.43 -10.00
C THR A 6 -60.34 11.01 -10.07
N THR A 7 -60.01 10.52 -8.88
CA THR A 7 -59.46 9.23 -8.41
C THR A 7 -60.33 8.01 -8.73
N THR A 8 -59.71 6.84 -8.96
CA THR A 8 -60.35 5.53 -8.67
C THR A 8 -59.34 4.44 -8.31
N LYS A 9 -59.57 3.78 -7.17
CA LYS A 9 -58.99 2.50 -6.76
C LYS A 9 -59.58 1.38 -7.63
N ASN A 10 -58.79 0.35 -7.95
CA ASN A 10 -59.33 -0.97 -8.26
C ASN A 10 -58.39 -2.13 -7.86
N THR A 11 -59.02 -3.12 -7.26
CA THR A 11 -58.53 -4.41 -6.72
C THR A 11 -58.41 -5.52 -7.78
N LYS A 12 -57.74 -6.63 -7.39
CA LYS A 12 -57.60 -7.97 -8.03
C LYS A 12 -56.35 -8.10 -8.92
N GLN A 13 -55.58 -9.19 -8.97
CA GLN A 13 -55.88 -10.60 -8.72
C GLN A 13 -54.55 -11.39 -8.65
N SER A 14 -54.47 -12.42 -7.81
CA SER A 14 -53.44 -13.46 -7.81
C SER A 14 -53.58 -14.38 -9.03
N PRO A 15 -52.50 -15.02 -9.51
CA PRO A 15 -52.62 -16.28 -10.22
C PRO A 15 -51.95 -17.45 -9.46
N GLU A 16 -52.67 -18.56 -9.49
CA GLU A 16 -52.32 -19.86 -8.94
C GLU A 16 -51.17 -20.57 -9.68
N ARG A 17 -50.63 -21.54 -8.96
CA ARG A 17 -49.60 -22.51 -9.32
C ARG A 17 -49.84 -23.18 -10.68
N ASN A 18 -48.74 -23.44 -11.39
CA ASN A 18 -48.66 -24.65 -12.21
C ASN A 18 -47.35 -25.41 -11.92
N THR A 19 -47.52 -26.62 -11.44
CA THR A 19 -46.50 -27.60 -11.07
C THR A 19 -46.07 -28.38 -12.32
N SER A 20 -44.79 -28.31 -12.68
CA SER A 20 -44.16 -29.30 -13.55
C SER A 20 -42.90 -29.81 -12.88
N GLY A 21 -42.96 -31.04 -12.38
CA GLY A 21 -41.86 -31.72 -11.73
C GLY A 21 -40.69 -31.95 -12.67
N ARG A 22 -39.50 -31.55 -12.23
CA ARG A 22 -38.24 -32.12 -12.70
C ARG A 22 -37.56 -32.83 -11.54
N LYS A 23 -37.41 -34.14 -11.72
CA LYS A 23 -36.68 -35.05 -10.85
C LYS A 23 -35.28 -34.50 -10.58
N VAL A 24 -34.99 -34.13 -9.34
CA VAL A 24 -33.61 -33.93 -8.87
C VAL A 24 -33.03 -35.32 -8.64
N ALA A 25 -32.19 -35.78 -9.57
CA ALA A 25 -31.39 -36.98 -9.36
C ALA A 25 -30.34 -36.68 -8.29
N ALA A 26 -30.44 -37.40 -7.18
CA ALA A 26 -29.45 -37.38 -6.11
C ALA A 26 -28.09 -37.86 -6.66
N LEU A 27 -27.12 -36.95 -6.75
CA LEU A 27 -25.72 -37.34 -6.94
C LEU A 27 -25.20 -37.94 -5.63
N LYS A 28 -24.84 -39.22 -5.70
CA LYS A 28 -24.15 -39.97 -4.66
C LYS A 28 -22.88 -39.21 -4.25
N LYS A 29 -22.76 -38.88 -2.97
CA LYS A 29 -21.49 -38.50 -2.34
C LYS A 29 -20.54 -39.69 -2.44
N THR A 30 -19.61 -39.65 -3.39
CA THR A 30 -18.50 -40.60 -3.45
C THR A 30 -17.42 -40.09 -2.50
N THR A 31 -17.32 -40.71 -1.33
CA THR A 31 -16.28 -40.46 -0.34
C THR A 31 -14.93 -40.91 -0.91
N ILE A 32 -14.12 -39.98 -1.41
CA ILE A 32 -12.72 -40.24 -1.71
C ILE A 32 -11.97 -40.26 -0.38
N LYS A 33 -11.52 -41.45 0.04
CA LYS A 33 -10.58 -41.61 1.15
C LYS A 33 -9.29 -40.87 0.80
N LYS A 34 -9.02 -39.74 1.46
CA LYS A 34 -7.69 -39.13 1.48
C LYS A 34 -6.73 -40.14 2.12
N GLN A 35 -5.79 -40.67 1.36
CA GLN A 35 -4.59 -41.27 1.93
C GLN A 35 -3.78 -40.13 2.58
N PRO A 36 -3.28 -40.30 3.82
CA PRO A 36 -2.42 -39.31 4.43
C PRO A 36 -1.09 -39.26 3.66
N VAL A 37 -0.82 -38.13 3.02
CA VAL A 37 0.52 -37.81 2.53
C VAL A 37 1.37 -37.56 3.76
N THR A 38 2.29 -38.48 4.04
CA THR A 38 3.35 -38.30 5.04
C THR A 38 4.28 -37.20 4.57
N VAL A 39 4.07 -36.00 5.10
CA VAL A 39 5.07 -34.93 5.06
C VAL A 39 6.10 -35.27 6.13
N ASN A 40 7.33 -35.56 5.72
CA ASN A 40 8.44 -35.68 6.68
C ASN A 40 8.58 -34.33 7.40
N PRO A 41 8.58 -34.29 8.75
CA PRO A 41 8.81 -33.04 9.46
C PRO A 41 10.22 -32.54 9.15
N VAL A 42 10.30 -31.28 8.72
CA VAL A 42 11.52 -30.49 8.77
C VAL A 42 11.96 -30.46 10.24
N PRO A 43 13.25 -30.70 10.56
CA PRO A 43 13.67 -30.73 11.96
C PRO A 43 13.46 -29.35 12.60
N ASP A 44 12.56 -29.30 13.58
CA ASP A 44 12.43 -28.22 14.56
C ASP A 44 13.75 -28.09 15.33
N ASN A 45 14.49 -27.02 15.08
CA ASN A 45 15.56 -26.49 15.93
C ASN A 45 15.53 -24.96 15.71
N GLU A 46 15.17 -24.09 16.64
CA GLU A 46 15.05 -24.12 18.10
C GLU A 46 13.78 -23.34 18.47
N LYS A 47 12.97 -23.84 19.41
CA LYS A 47 11.82 -23.07 19.93
C LYS A 47 12.32 -21.90 20.76
N ALA A 48 11.79 -20.70 20.51
CA ALA A 48 11.98 -19.55 21.39
C ALA A 48 11.41 -19.88 22.78
N VAL A 49 12.30 -20.00 23.77
CA VAL A 49 11.94 -20.27 25.17
C VAL A 49 11.50 -18.96 25.81
N THR A 50 10.30 -18.93 26.41
CA THR A 50 9.82 -17.75 27.15
C THR A 50 10.40 -17.75 28.55
N LEU A 51 10.51 -16.57 29.19
CA LEU A 51 11.03 -16.45 30.56
C LEU A 51 10.24 -17.33 31.56
N GLY A 52 8.96 -17.60 31.27
CA GLY A 52 8.11 -18.47 32.08
C GLY A 52 8.50 -19.95 32.05
N ASP A 53 9.18 -20.41 30.99
CA ASP A 53 9.59 -21.81 30.84
C ASP A 53 10.81 -22.16 31.71
N PHE A 54 11.58 -21.15 32.17
CA PHE A 54 12.73 -21.33 33.05
C PHE A 54 12.40 -21.19 34.55
N ILE A 55 11.27 -20.56 34.89
CA ILE A 55 10.91 -20.28 36.28
C ILE A 55 9.96 -21.38 36.75
N GLY A 56 10.52 -22.49 37.22
CA GLY A 56 9.79 -23.41 38.09
C GLY A 56 9.27 -22.65 39.31
N ALA A 57 8.07 -22.97 39.77
CA ALA A 57 7.23 -22.19 40.70
C ALA A 57 7.81 -21.86 42.10
N ASP A 58 9.10 -22.08 42.37
CA ASP A 58 9.69 -21.94 43.71
C ASP A 58 11.16 -21.44 43.73
N ARG A 59 11.63 -20.74 42.69
CA ARG A 59 12.98 -20.14 42.73
C ARG A 59 12.95 -18.68 42.33
N ASN A 60 13.38 -17.80 43.23
CA ASN A 60 13.78 -16.42 42.91
C ASN A 60 15.22 -16.47 42.38
N PRO A 61 15.46 -16.38 41.06
CA PRO A 61 16.80 -16.56 40.53
C PRO A 61 17.60 -15.25 40.67
N ASN A 62 18.91 -15.38 40.86
CA ASN A 62 19.82 -14.25 40.88
C ASN A 62 19.89 -13.60 39.48
N MET A 63 19.65 -12.28 39.37
CA MET A 63 19.56 -11.54 38.10
C MET A 63 20.83 -11.67 37.22
N GLN A 64 21.98 -11.99 37.83
CA GLN A 64 23.24 -12.25 37.12
C GLN A 64 23.28 -13.62 36.42
N GLU A 65 22.60 -14.65 36.94
CA GLU A 65 22.54 -15.97 36.29
C GLU A 65 21.61 -15.96 35.07
N ILE A 66 20.51 -15.18 35.13
CA ILE A 66 19.56 -15.02 34.01
C ILE A 66 20.24 -14.35 32.80
N LYS A 67 21.12 -13.37 33.04
CA LYS A 67 21.85 -12.65 31.97
C LYS A 67 22.87 -13.52 31.23
N ASN A 68 23.37 -14.60 31.86
CA ASN A 68 24.33 -15.50 31.23
C ASN A 68 23.66 -16.58 30.36
N ILE A 69 22.34 -16.76 30.47
CA ILE A 69 21.56 -17.77 29.73
C ILE A 69 20.81 -17.13 28.54
N LEU A 70 20.44 -15.85 28.64
CA LEU A 70 19.69 -15.14 27.60
C LEU A 70 20.63 -14.39 26.64
N LYS A 71 20.80 -14.92 25.43
CA LYS A 71 21.43 -14.18 24.34
C LYS A 71 20.45 -13.13 23.80
N ILE A 72 20.58 -11.88 24.23
CA ILE A 72 19.82 -10.76 23.69
C ILE A 72 20.50 -10.31 22.40
N THR A 73 19.91 -10.65 21.25
CA THR A 73 20.33 -10.09 19.96
C THR A 73 19.50 -8.84 19.67
N PRO A 74 20.09 -7.64 19.62
CA PRO A 74 19.34 -6.44 19.30
C PRO A 74 18.84 -6.50 17.86
N LYS A 75 17.54 -6.28 17.66
CA LYS A 75 16.94 -6.18 16.33
C LYS A 75 17.20 -4.80 15.75
N ARG A 76 17.44 -4.74 14.43
CA ARG A 76 17.44 -3.49 13.68
C ARG A 76 16.00 -3.00 13.51
N LYS A 77 15.75 -1.75 13.88
CA LYS A 77 14.43 -1.14 13.90
C LYS A 77 14.16 -0.40 12.59
N ILE A 78 13.12 -0.81 11.87
CA ILE A 78 12.73 -0.19 10.61
C ILE A 78 11.32 0.39 10.76
N LEU A 79 11.18 1.70 10.54
CA LEU A 79 9.90 2.38 10.50
C LEU A 79 9.58 2.79 9.06
N PHE A 80 8.61 2.11 8.47
CA PHE A 80 7.99 2.52 7.22
C PHE A 80 7.02 3.66 7.49
N VAL A 81 7.13 4.73 6.70
CA VAL A 81 6.22 5.87 6.73
C VAL A 81 5.62 5.99 5.34
N ALA A 82 4.33 5.73 5.23
CA ALA A 82 3.65 5.69 3.95
C ALA A 82 2.25 6.29 4.08
N SER A 83 1.74 6.80 2.97
CA SER A 83 0.34 7.21 2.88
C SER A 83 -0.59 6.03 2.69
N GLU A 84 -0.10 4.87 2.22
CA GLU A 84 -0.93 3.69 1.95
C GLU A 84 -0.18 2.38 2.21
N CYS A 85 -0.95 1.32 2.47
CA CYS A 85 -0.43 -0.02 2.69
C CYS A 85 -1.57 -1.03 2.56
N THR A 86 -1.37 -2.05 1.75
CA THR A 86 -2.24 -3.22 1.73
C THR A 86 -2.11 -3.99 3.05
N PRO A 87 -3.20 -4.57 3.59
CA PRO A 87 -4.57 -4.61 3.05
C PRO A 87 -5.47 -3.44 3.52
N PHE A 88 -4.94 -2.43 4.20
CA PHE A 88 -5.75 -1.40 4.87
C PHE A 88 -6.31 -0.36 3.90
N ILE A 89 -5.46 0.18 3.03
CA ILE A 89 -5.80 1.22 2.06
C ILE A 89 -4.85 1.13 0.87
N ALA A 90 -5.38 1.23 -0.36
CA ALA A 90 -4.60 1.13 -1.59
C ALA A 90 -5.25 1.91 -2.74
N THR A 91 -4.44 2.67 -3.45
CA THR A 91 -4.77 3.39 -4.69
C THR A 91 -3.85 2.97 -5.84
N GLY A 92 -2.72 2.33 -5.54
CA GLY A 92 -1.77 1.82 -6.53
C GLY A 92 -0.61 1.03 -5.93
N GLY A 93 0.46 0.87 -6.71
CA GLY A 93 1.59 -0.02 -6.39
C GLY A 93 2.35 0.32 -5.11
N LEU A 94 2.34 1.57 -4.64
CA LEU A 94 2.96 1.95 -3.36
C LEU A 94 2.41 1.10 -2.21
N ALA A 95 1.08 0.92 -2.15
CA ALA A 95 0.44 0.18 -1.07
C ALA A 95 0.80 -1.31 -1.08
N GLU A 96 0.96 -1.89 -2.27
CA GLU A 96 1.38 -3.28 -2.45
C GLU A 96 2.83 -3.48 -2.02
N VAL A 97 3.72 -2.55 -2.39
CA VAL A 97 5.14 -2.59 -1.99
C VAL A 97 5.26 -2.46 -0.48
N VAL A 98 4.62 -1.46 0.14
CA VAL A 98 4.71 -1.27 1.59
C VAL A 98 4.15 -2.49 2.34
N GLY A 99 3.01 -3.03 1.91
CA GLY A 99 2.40 -4.21 2.53
C GLY A 99 3.24 -5.48 2.40
N SER A 100 3.77 -5.76 1.19
CA SER A 100 4.56 -6.97 0.94
C SER A 100 5.99 -6.89 1.48
N LEU A 101 6.67 -5.75 1.31
CA LEU A 101 8.06 -5.56 1.76
C LEU A 101 8.15 -5.56 3.28
N SER A 102 7.26 -4.83 3.97
CA SER A 102 7.27 -4.80 5.44
C SER A 102 7.02 -6.19 6.03
N LYS A 103 6.03 -6.91 5.51
CA LYS A 103 5.72 -8.31 5.86
C LYS A 103 6.92 -9.24 5.63
N THR A 104 7.59 -9.09 4.49
CA THR A 104 8.74 -9.94 4.12
C THR A 104 9.93 -9.67 5.04
N LEU A 105 10.26 -8.41 5.32
CA LEU A 105 11.34 -8.05 6.25
C LEU A 105 11.04 -8.50 7.68
N ALA A 106 9.77 -8.46 8.09
CA ALA A 106 9.36 -8.92 9.41
C ALA A 106 9.50 -10.45 9.62
N GLN A 107 9.69 -11.23 8.55
CA GLN A 107 10.00 -12.66 8.68
C GLN A 107 11.44 -12.92 9.12
N ASP A 108 12.34 -11.97 8.91
CA ASP A 108 13.71 -12.07 9.41
C ASP A 108 13.75 -11.57 10.86
N GLU A 109 14.08 -12.47 11.78
CA GLU A 109 14.08 -12.21 13.21
C GLU A 109 15.04 -11.09 13.64
N ASN A 110 16.00 -10.71 12.78
CA ASN A 110 16.91 -9.61 13.02
C ASN A 110 16.27 -8.22 12.89
N TYR A 111 15.02 -8.12 12.41
CA TYR A 111 14.32 -6.84 12.23
C TYR A 111 13.09 -6.69 13.14
N ASP A 112 12.89 -5.49 13.69
CA ASP A 112 11.62 -5.01 14.25
C ASP A 112 11.03 -4.03 13.23
N VAL A 113 10.02 -4.49 12.48
CA VAL A 113 9.43 -3.75 11.37
C VAL A 113 8.10 -3.16 11.80
N ARG A 114 7.99 -1.85 11.65
CA ARG A 114 6.77 -1.10 11.94
C ARG A 114 6.38 -0.22 10.77
N VAL A 115 5.09 0.04 10.63
CA VAL A 115 4.54 0.88 9.55
C VAL A 115 3.62 1.92 10.17
N VAL A 116 3.78 3.20 9.81
CA VAL A 116 2.88 4.27 10.23
C VAL A 116 2.07 4.75 9.03
N LEU A 117 0.76 4.81 9.21
CA LEU A 117 -0.22 5.19 8.19
C LEU A 117 -1.18 6.25 8.75
N PRO A 118 -1.77 7.09 7.90
CA PRO A 118 -2.95 7.87 8.30
C PRO A 118 -4.16 6.95 8.55
N LEU A 119 -5.00 7.31 9.52
CA LEU A 119 -6.25 6.58 9.79
C LEU A 119 -7.39 7.08 8.87
N TYR A 120 -7.35 6.73 7.58
CA TYR A 120 -8.42 7.13 6.65
C TYR A 120 -9.78 6.51 6.97
N SER A 121 -10.85 7.20 6.59
CA SER A 121 -12.23 6.69 6.70
C SER A 121 -12.49 5.46 5.84
N ASP A 122 -11.82 5.37 4.69
CA ASP A 122 -12.04 4.31 3.71
C ASP A 122 -11.39 2.98 4.10
N ILE A 123 -10.61 2.94 5.19
CA ILE A 123 -10.13 1.68 5.76
C ILE A 123 -11.36 0.87 6.20
N ARG A 124 -11.46 -0.37 5.69
CA ARG A 124 -12.62 -1.23 5.93
C ARG A 124 -12.90 -1.44 7.42
N ALA A 125 -14.18 -1.50 7.76
CA ALA A 125 -14.66 -1.60 9.14
C ALA A 125 -14.19 -2.87 9.88
N ASP A 126 -13.95 -3.97 9.18
CA ASP A 126 -13.44 -5.22 9.74
C ASP A 126 -11.97 -5.12 10.20
N TYR A 127 -11.18 -4.23 9.59
CA TYR A 127 -9.87 -3.86 10.14
C TYR A 127 -10.03 -2.85 11.28
N ARG A 128 -10.79 -1.77 11.08
CA ARG A 128 -10.93 -0.69 12.07
C ARG A 128 -11.42 -1.19 13.44
N SER A 129 -12.34 -2.15 13.45
CA SER A 129 -12.86 -2.75 14.70
C SER A 129 -11.81 -3.54 15.50
N ARG A 130 -10.69 -3.91 14.88
CA ARG A 130 -9.57 -4.62 15.51
C ARG A 130 -8.41 -3.69 15.87
N PHE A 131 -8.48 -2.41 15.53
CA PHE A 131 -7.46 -1.44 15.91
C PHE A 131 -7.55 -1.15 17.41
N LYS A 132 -6.41 -1.25 18.09
CA LYS A 132 -6.29 -0.95 19.51
C LYS A 132 -5.87 0.51 19.67
N TYR A 133 -6.72 1.33 20.26
CA TYR A 133 -6.31 2.67 20.71
C TYR A 133 -5.17 2.56 21.73
N LEU A 134 -4.12 3.35 21.54
CA LEU A 134 -2.98 3.41 22.46
C LEU A 134 -3.05 4.65 23.34
N PHE A 135 -3.04 5.83 22.73
CA PHE A 135 -3.06 7.14 23.38
C PHE A 135 -3.37 8.22 22.34
N ASN A 136 -3.45 9.47 22.78
CA ASN A 136 -3.46 10.63 21.89
C ASN A 136 -2.42 11.66 22.33
N ILE A 137 -1.92 12.43 21.37
CA ILE A 137 -1.00 13.56 21.58
C ILE A 137 -1.55 14.81 20.88
N TYR A 138 -0.89 15.94 21.11
CA TYR A 138 -1.09 17.15 20.32
C TYR A 138 0.18 17.41 19.52
N VAL A 139 0.03 17.54 18.20
CA VAL A 139 1.12 17.66 17.24
C VAL A 139 1.29 19.13 16.89
N PRO A 140 2.44 19.75 17.24
CA PRO A 140 2.73 21.12 16.88
C PRO A 140 3.09 21.20 15.39
N LEU A 141 2.31 21.97 14.64
CA LEU A 141 2.51 22.22 13.22
C LEU A 141 2.42 23.73 12.95
N SER A 142 3.58 24.37 12.79
CA SER A 142 3.70 25.83 12.76
C SER A 142 3.03 26.46 14.00
N TRP A 143 2.11 27.40 13.82
CA TRP A 143 1.35 28.06 14.88
C TRP A 143 0.20 27.21 15.45
N ARG A 144 -0.08 26.03 14.89
CA ARG A 144 -1.18 25.14 15.27
C ARG A 144 -0.70 24.02 16.17
N ASN A 145 -1.62 23.49 16.97
CA ASN A 145 -1.39 22.28 17.76
C ASN A 145 -2.60 21.35 17.60
N GLN A 146 -2.43 20.29 16.82
CA GLN A 146 -3.55 19.47 16.34
C GLN A 146 -3.65 18.15 17.11
N TYR A 147 -4.86 17.74 17.46
CA TYR A 147 -5.11 16.43 18.05
C TYR A 147 -4.60 15.31 17.14
N CYS A 148 -3.95 14.30 17.70
CA CYS A 148 -3.60 13.07 17.01
C CYS A 148 -3.90 11.86 17.90
N GLY A 149 -4.89 11.06 17.55
CA GLY A 149 -5.08 9.74 18.14
C GLY A 149 -4.08 8.74 17.54
N VAL A 150 -3.64 7.77 18.33
CA VAL A 150 -2.71 6.73 17.88
C VAL A 150 -3.34 5.38 18.14
N PHE A 151 -3.51 4.60 17.08
CA PHE A 151 -4.02 3.23 17.13
C PHE A 151 -2.94 2.26 16.68
N SER A 152 -3.02 1.02 17.13
CA SER A 152 -2.11 -0.05 16.74
C SER A 152 -2.85 -1.29 16.22
N TYR A 153 -2.18 -2.02 15.36
CA TYR A 153 -2.59 -3.33 14.87
C TYR A 153 -1.35 -4.17 14.57
N VAL A 154 -1.38 -5.47 14.82
CA VAL A 154 -0.24 -6.35 14.57
C VAL A 154 -0.69 -7.49 13.68
N GLU A 155 0.02 -7.70 12.57
CA GLU A 155 -0.28 -8.77 11.61
C GLU A 155 1.00 -9.18 10.88
N ASN A 156 1.18 -10.49 10.69
CA ASN A 156 2.36 -11.08 10.01
C ASN A 156 3.72 -10.61 10.56
N GLY A 157 3.83 -10.36 11.87
CA GLY A 157 5.06 -9.89 12.51
C GLY A 157 5.33 -8.38 12.38
N VAL A 158 4.48 -7.65 11.66
CA VAL A 158 4.60 -6.18 11.49
C VAL A 158 3.71 -5.47 12.50
N THR A 159 4.23 -4.43 13.14
CA THR A 159 3.42 -3.52 13.97
C THR A 159 2.98 -2.30 13.16
N PHE A 160 1.68 -2.11 12.99
CA PHE A 160 1.10 -0.97 12.30
C PHE A 160 0.63 0.07 13.31
N TYR A 161 0.91 1.34 13.04
CA TYR A 161 0.35 2.48 13.73
C TYR A 161 -0.52 3.30 12.79
N PHE A 162 -1.70 3.70 13.27
CA PHE A 162 -2.62 4.56 12.53
C PHE A 162 -2.79 5.88 13.25
N LEU A 163 -2.48 6.97 12.55
CA LEU A 163 -2.55 8.33 13.06
C LEU A 163 -3.91 8.92 12.73
N ASP A 164 -4.71 9.12 13.78
CA ASP A 164 -6.05 9.63 13.71
C ASP A 164 -6.08 11.15 13.88
N ASN A 165 -6.77 11.80 12.96
CA ASN A 165 -7.23 13.17 13.09
C ASN A 165 -8.41 13.32 12.14
N GLU A 166 -9.62 13.46 12.68
CA GLU A 166 -10.81 13.47 11.84
C GLU A 166 -10.88 14.68 10.91
N TYR A 167 -10.32 15.83 11.29
CA TYR A 167 -10.23 16.98 10.39
C TYR A 167 -9.41 16.63 9.13
N TYR A 168 -8.34 15.86 9.29
CA TYR A 168 -7.47 15.49 8.18
C TYR A 168 -7.88 14.20 7.45
N PHE A 169 -8.37 13.18 8.13
CA PHE A 169 -8.54 11.83 7.56
C PHE A 169 -9.98 11.31 7.59
N ARG A 170 -10.94 12.09 8.13
CA ARG A 170 -12.36 11.74 8.08
C ARG A 170 -13.03 12.19 6.77
N ARG A 171 -12.51 11.70 5.64
CA ARG A 171 -12.97 12.01 4.28
C ARG A 171 -12.69 10.84 3.32
N SER A 172 -13.33 10.86 2.15
CA SER A 172 -13.21 9.80 1.14
C SER A 172 -11.94 9.97 0.28
N GLY A 173 -11.29 8.89 -0.10
CA GLY A 173 -10.07 8.90 -0.89
C GLY A 173 -8.84 9.41 -0.12
N CYS A 174 -7.66 9.13 -0.71
CA CYS A 174 -6.37 9.39 -0.08
C CYS A 174 -5.76 10.75 -0.44
N TYR A 175 -6.10 11.33 -1.60
CA TYR A 175 -5.43 12.51 -2.19
C TYR A 175 -6.40 13.41 -2.96
N GLY A 176 -5.90 14.56 -3.42
CA GLY A 176 -6.60 15.47 -4.32
C GLY A 176 -7.36 16.58 -3.59
N TYR A 177 -7.04 16.81 -2.31
CA TYR A 177 -7.62 17.89 -1.53
C TYR A 177 -6.73 19.12 -1.57
N TYR A 178 -7.36 20.31 -1.49
CA TYR A 178 -6.65 21.59 -1.51
C TYR A 178 -5.63 21.72 -0.36
N ASP A 179 -5.88 21.05 0.77
CA ASP A 179 -5.07 21.05 1.98
C ASP A 179 -4.12 19.85 2.08
N ASP A 180 -3.91 19.09 0.98
CA ASP A 180 -3.03 17.91 0.96
C ASP A 180 -1.63 18.21 1.54
N GLY A 181 -1.08 19.40 1.23
CA GLY A 181 0.20 19.84 1.80
C GLY A 181 0.15 19.88 3.32
N GLU A 182 -0.82 20.61 3.90
CA GLU A 182 -0.99 20.70 5.36
C GLU A 182 -1.25 19.33 5.99
N ARG A 183 -2.11 18.52 5.35
CA ARG A 183 -2.47 17.19 5.83
C ARG A 183 -1.26 16.27 5.96
N PHE A 184 -0.42 16.21 4.93
CA PHE A 184 0.77 15.34 4.96
C PHE A 184 1.93 15.96 5.76
N ALA A 185 1.94 17.28 5.94
CA ALA A 185 2.78 17.93 6.95
C ALA A 185 2.38 17.53 8.37
N PHE A 186 1.10 17.55 8.71
CA PHE A 186 0.60 17.02 9.97
C PHE A 186 0.96 15.56 10.15
N PHE A 187 0.68 14.70 9.16
CA PHE A 187 1.03 13.28 9.21
C PHE A 187 2.52 13.06 9.50
N SER A 188 3.38 13.68 8.71
CA SER A 188 4.83 13.57 8.84
C SER A 188 5.34 14.10 10.18
N ARG A 189 4.73 15.19 10.67
CA ARG A 189 5.06 15.77 11.99
C ARG A 189 4.63 14.83 13.11
N ALA A 190 3.45 14.25 13.00
CA ALA A 190 2.87 13.32 13.97
C ALA A 190 3.71 12.03 14.07
N VAL A 191 4.16 11.47 12.93
CA VAL A 191 5.11 10.34 12.89
C VAL A 191 6.32 10.60 13.79
N MET A 192 6.89 11.80 13.69
CA MET A 192 8.07 12.16 14.46
C MET A 192 7.76 12.40 15.94
N GLU A 193 6.62 13.01 16.28
CA GLU A 193 6.24 13.26 17.68
C GLU A 193 5.78 11.99 18.41
N ILE A 194 5.31 10.93 17.74
CA ILE A 194 4.88 9.70 18.43
C ILE A 194 6.04 8.81 18.88
N LEU A 195 7.24 8.92 18.28
CA LEU A 195 8.37 8.01 18.55
C LEU A 195 8.72 7.85 20.04
N PRO A 196 8.76 8.92 20.87
CA PRO A 196 9.01 8.80 22.30
C PRO A 196 7.91 8.04 23.04
N PHE A 197 6.65 8.20 22.63
CA PHE A 197 5.48 7.60 23.30
C PHE A 197 5.33 6.11 22.98
N ILE A 198 5.77 5.67 21.81
CA ILE A 198 5.85 4.24 21.45
C ILE A 198 7.21 3.61 21.80
N GLU A 199 8.10 4.38 22.45
CA GLU A 199 9.46 4.00 22.85
C GLU A 199 10.27 3.39 21.70
N PHE A 200 10.10 3.95 20.50
CA PHE A 200 10.66 3.40 19.26
C PHE A 200 11.33 4.48 18.42
N TYR A 201 12.64 4.61 18.61
CA TYR A 201 13.51 5.35 17.69
C TYR A 201 14.06 4.36 16.66
N PRO A 202 13.68 4.46 15.38
CA PRO A 202 14.11 3.52 14.36
C PRO A 202 15.58 3.73 13.97
N ASP A 203 16.28 2.66 13.63
CA ASP A 203 17.58 2.77 12.96
C ASP A 203 17.38 3.30 11.53
N VAL A 204 16.29 2.88 10.88
CA VAL A 204 15.91 3.30 9.53
C VAL A 204 14.49 3.87 9.50
N LEU A 205 14.36 5.14 9.12
CA LEU A 205 13.11 5.80 8.79
C LEU A 205 12.91 5.73 7.26
N HIS A 206 12.09 4.79 6.81
CA HIS A 206 11.85 4.53 5.39
C HIS A 206 10.59 5.28 4.92
N CYS A 207 10.78 6.43 4.29
CA CYS A 207 9.71 7.29 3.80
C CYS A 207 9.36 6.93 2.34
N HIS A 208 8.08 6.80 2.04
CA HIS A 208 7.58 6.48 0.69
C HIS A 208 6.81 7.65 0.08
N ASP A 209 7.29 8.11 -1.07
CA ASP A 209 6.76 9.23 -1.87
C ASP A 209 6.56 10.56 -1.09
N TRP A 210 6.11 11.58 -1.82
CA TRP A 210 6.01 12.96 -1.35
C TRP A 210 5.18 13.12 -0.06
N GLN A 211 4.23 12.22 0.19
CA GLN A 211 3.37 12.22 1.38
C GLN A 211 4.14 11.97 2.67
N ALA A 212 5.24 11.20 2.61
CA ALA A 212 6.12 10.92 3.73
C ALA A 212 7.43 11.73 3.69
N ALA A 213 7.68 12.48 2.61
CA ALA A 213 8.91 13.27 2.43
C ALA A 213 9.18 14.22 3.60
N LEU A 214 8.13 14.86 4.14
CA LEU A 214 8.26 15.78 5.27
C LEU A 214 8.77 15.10 6.55
N ALA A 215 8.58 13.80 6.74
CA ALA A 215 9.11 13.11 7.92
C ALA A 215 10.64 13.09 7.89
N ALA A 216 11.24 12.79 6.73
CA ALA A 216 12.69 12.87 6.51
C ALA A 216 13.21 14.31 6.61
N ILE A 217 12.49 15.28 6.04
CA ILE A 217 12.86 16.69 6.11
C ILE A 217 12.82 17.19 7.56
N TYR A 218 11.77 16.86 8.32
CA TYR A 218 11.68 17.22 9.74
C TYR A 218 12.77 16.58 10.57
N LEU A 219 13.16 15.33 10.26
CA LEU A 219 14.30 14.70 10.91
C LEU A 219 15.57 15.56 10.79
N LYS A 220 15.85 16.13 9.60
CA LYS A 220 17.06 16.93 9.35
C LYS A 220 16.95 18.40 9.77
N THR A 221 15.74 18.96 9.85
CA THR A 221 15.53 20.40 10.08
C THR A 221 15.12 20.72 11.51
N ILE A 222 14.28 19.90 12.13
CA ILE A 222 13.68 20.18 13.44
C ILE A 222 14.15 19.19 14.51
N TYR A 223 14.15 17.89 14.19
CA TYR A 223 14.48 16.85 15.19
C TYR A 223 15.97 16.54 15.30
N CYS A 224 16.80 16.97 14.35
CA CYS A 224 18.25 16.74 14.38
C CYS A 224 18.95 17.33 15.62
N LYS A 225 18.31 18.28 16.31
CA LYS A 225 18.80 18.90 17.55
C LYS A 225 18.44 18.09 18.80
N ARG A 226 17.59 17.07 18.68
CA ARG A 226 17.19 16.17 19.78
C ARG A 226 18.11 14.94 19.78
N VAL A 227 18.74 14.66 20.93
CA VAL A 227 19.77 13.62 21.06
C VAL A 227 19.25 12.22 20.74
N GLU A 228 17.97 11.98 20.99
CA GLU A 228 17.30 10.70 20.77
C GLU A 228 17.09 10.40 19.28
N TYR A 229 17.08 11.42 18.42
CA TYR A 229 16.83 11.30 16.98
C TYR A 229 18.12 11.26 16.15
N GLN A 230 19.28 11.56 16.75
CA GLN A 230 20.53 11.81 16.02
C GLN A 230 21.05 10.60 15.20
N PHE A 231 20.67 9.38 15.59
CA PHE A 231 21.14 8.15 14.96
C PHE A 231 20.16 7.57 13.94
N ILE A 232 18.96 8.16 13.81
CA ILE A 232 17.98 7.73 12.82
C ILE A 232 18.53 8.02 11.42
N ARG A 233 18.57 7.01 10.56
CA ARG A 233 18.94 7.16 9.14
C ARG A 233 17.68 7.13 8.28
N ALA A 234 17.52 8.11 7.41
CA ALA A 234 16.37 8.22 6.54
C ALA A 234 16.68 7.60 5.16
N VAL A 235 15.74 6.79 4.68
CA VAL A 235 15.71 6.26 3.32
C VAL A 235 14.43 6.74 2.67
N PHE A 236 14.51 7.18 1.42
CA PHE A 236 13.36 7.65 0.67
C PHE A 236 13.11 6.79 -0.57
N THR A 237 11.89 6.32 -0.82
CA THR A 237 11.56 5.58 -2.05
C THR A 237 10.58 6.36 -2.90
N ILE A 238 10.95 6.56 -4.15
CA ILE A 238 10.12 7.16 -5.21
C ILE A 238 9.42 6.02 -5.96
N HIS A 239 8.10 5.92 -5.83
CA HIS A 239 7.28 4.99 -6.61
C HIS A 239 6.77 5.63 -7.89
N ASN A 240 6.51 6.94 -7.86
CA ASN A 240 6.21 7.72 -9.05
C ASN A 240 6.75 9.15 -8.91
N ILE A 241 7.71 9.51 -9.78
CA ILE A 241 8.36 10.82 -9.77
C ILE A 241 7.48 11.97 -10.26
N GLU A 242 6.36 11.66 -10.92
CA GLU A 242 5.42 12.67 -11.39
C GLU A 242 4.78 13.45 -10.22
N TYR A 243 4.52 12.76 -9.10
CA TYR A 243 3.88 13.36 -7.92
C TYR A 243 4.93 13.78 -6.88
N GLN A 244 5.29 15.07 -6.87
CA GLN A 244 6.46 15.56 -6.13
C GLN A 244 6.13 16.34 -4.85
N GLY A 245 4.86 16.68 -4.63
CA GLY A 245 4.45 17.60 -3.57
C GLY A 245 5.00 19.01 -3.80
N GLN A 246 4.53 19.68 -4.88
CA GLN A 246 4.92 21.03 -5.24
C GLN A 246 3.92 22.05 -4.68
N TYR A 247 4.41 23.10 -4.02
CA TYR A 247 3.58 24.10 -3.34
C TYR A 247 4.16 25.51 -3.43
N SER A 248 3.34 26.54 -3.14
CA SER A 248 3.81 27.92 -3.06
C SER A 248 4.92 28.09 -2.00
N PRO A 249 5.97 28.90 -2.28
CA PRO A 249 6.97 29.31 -1.28
C PRO A 249 6.41 29.84 0.05
N ASP A 250 5.21 30.41 0.04
CA ASP A 250 4.57 31.03 1.20
C ASP A 250 4.19 30.02 2.29
N ILE A 251 3.96 28.75 1.92
CA ILE A 251 3.46 27.75 2.88
C ILE A 251 4.56 27.17 3.79
N LEU A 252 5.83 27.47 3.49
CA LEU A 252 7.00 26.88 4.16
C LEU A 252 6.97 27.10 5.68
N GLY A 253 6.79 28.36 6.12
CA GLY A 253 6.74 28.71 7.53
C GLY A 253 5.38 28.45 8.16
N ASP A 254 4.32 28.96 7.53
CA ASP A 254 2.98 29.02 8.14
C ASP A 254 2.22 27.69 8.11
N VAL A 255 2.55 26.80 7.16
CA VAL A 255 1.92 25.48 7.03
C VAL A 255 2.89 24.39 7.44
N PHE A 256 4.08 24.32 6.83
CA PHE A 256 5.03 23.25 7.13
C PHE A 256 5.78 23.47 8.45
N GLY A 257 5.79 24.69 9.00
CA GLY A 257 6.52 24.99 10.22
C GLY A 257 8.03 24.84 10.07
N ILE A 258 8.54 24.95 8.84
CA ILE A 258 9.97 24.85 8.54
C ILE A 258 10.56 26.26 8.60
N PRO A 259 11.59 26.48 9.43
CA PRO A 259 12.28 27.77 9.49
C PRO A 259 12.91 28.18 8.16
N ASP A 260 12.91 29.48 7.89
CA ASP A 260 13.38 30.09 6.65
C ASP A 260 14.82 29.74 6.28
N ASN A 261 15.68 29.54 7.28
CA ASN A 261 17.07 29.14 7.09
C ASN A 261 17.23 27.75 6.43
N TYR A 262 16.16 26.96 6.31
CA TYR A 262 16.13 25.70 5.57
C TYR A 262 15.44 25.82 4.20
N ARG A 263 15.00 27.02 3.78
CA ARG A 263 14.32 27.23 2.49
C ARG A 263 15.11 26.66 1.32
N TYR A 264 16.43 26.86 1.28
CA TYR A 264 17.32 26.36 0.22
C TYR A 264 17.21 24.85 -0.04
N LEU A 265 16.82 24.08 0.98
CA LEU A 265 16.65 22.64 0.91
C LEU A 265 15.37 22.25 0.13
N LEU A 266 14.34 23.09 0.20
CA LEU A 266 13.00 22.84 -0.33
C LEU A 266 12.68 23.63 -1.61
N GLU A 267 13.26 24.80 -1.78
CA GLU A 267 13.06 25.65 -2.94
C GLU A 267 13.61 25.00 -4.20
N TYR A 268 12.79 24.97 -5.26
CA TYR A 268 13.15 24.47 -6.57
C TYR A 268 12.35 25.20 -7.66
N GLY A 269 13.05 26.02 -8.45
CA GLY A 269 12.39 26.96 -9.35
C GLY A 269 11.53 27.95 -8.56
N ASP A 270 10.27 28.11 -8.94
CA ASP A 270 9.33 29.04 -8.31
C ASP A 270 8.45 28.38 -7.22
N CYS A 271 8.82 27.19 -6.74
CA CYS A 271 8.01 26.41 -5.79
C CYS A 271 8.83 25.78 -4.66
N ILE A 272 8.12 25.31 -3.64
CA ILE A 272 8.61 24.32 -2.68
C ILE A 272 8.36 22.94 -3.25
N ASN A 273 9.39 22.09 -3.26
CA ASN A 273 9.32 20.72 -3.75
C ASN A 273 9.74 19.72 -2.66
N LEU A 274 8.77 18.96 -2.14
CA LEU A 274 9.00 18.03 -1.03
C LEU A 274 9.88 16.84 -1.43
N MET A 275 9.66 16.29 -2.63
CA MET A 275 10.45 15.16 -3.13
C MET A 275 11.92 15.55 -3.31
N LYS A 276 12.20 16.71 -3.92
CA LYS A 276 13.54 17.30 -4.04
C LYS A 276 14.23 17.36 -2.69
N ALA A 277 13.55 17.92 -1.68
CA ALA A 277 14.12 18.07 -0.35
C ALA A 277 14.38 16.73 0.34
N ALA A 278 13.52 15.73 0.16
CA ALA A 278 13.74 14.39 0.69
C ALA A 278 14.96 13.71 0.06
N ILE A 279 15.18 13.87 -1.25
CA ILE A 279 16.38 13.38 -1.95
C ILE A 279 17.66 13.98 -1.34
N GLU A 280 17.65 15.29 -1.05
CA GLU A 280 18.78 15.96 -0.39
C GLU A 280 18.98 15.48 1.06
N CYS A 281 17.89 15.34 1.83
CA CYS A 281 17.91 15.02 3.26
C CYS A 281 18.30 13.57 3.57
N CYS A 282 17.84 12.61 2.77
CA CYS A 282 18.02 11.19 3.08
C CYS A 282 19.44 10.71 2.81
N GLU A 283 19.88 9.74 3.61
CA GLU A 283 21.15 9.06 3.42
C GLU A 283 21.17 8.27 2.10
N MET A 284 20.04 7.66 1.76
CA MET A 284 19.83 6.92 0.52
C MET A 284 18.44 7.22 -0.04
N PHE A 285 18.30 7.16 -1.37
CA PHE A 285 16.98 7.09 -1.98
C PHE A 285 16.91 5.99 -3.02
N SER A 286 15.74 5.42 -3.20
CA SER A 286 15.51 4.32 -4.12
C SER A 286 14.31 4.53 -5.00
N THR A 287 14.21 3.72 -6.03
CA THR A 287 13.04 3.64 -6.90
C THR A 287 12.79 2.21 -7.35
N VAL A 288 11.66 2.00 -8.02
CA VAL A 288 11.00 0.69 -8.21
C VAL A 288 11.66 -0.26 -9.22
N SER A 289 12.74 0.16 -9.88
CA SER A 289 13.58 -0.73 -10.68
C SER A 289 14.96 -0.12 -11.01
N PRO A 290 15.97 -0.95 -11.33
CA PRO A 290 17.25 -0.49 -11.86
C PRO A 290 17.12 0.34 -13.14
N THR A 291 16.22 -0.04 -14.04
CA THR A 291 15.98 0.68 -15.30
C THR A 291 15.38 2.05 -15.04
N TYR A 292 14.33 2.12 -14.22
CA TYR A 292 13.68 3.38 -13.87
C TYR A 292 14.64 4.32 -13.14
N ALA A 293 15.55 3.79 -12.32
CA ALA A 293 16.63 4.57 -11.71
C ALA A 293 17.58 5.23 -12.72
N GLN A 294 17.73 4.69 -13.94
CA GLN A 294 18.46 5.36 -15.01
C GLN A 294 17.55 6.33 -15.79
N GLU A 295 16.30 5.96 -16.02
CA GLU A 295 15.33 6.79 -16.75
C GLU A 295 15.12 8.14 -16.06
N ILE A 296 14.89 8.16 -14.74
CA ILE A 296 14.66 9.39 -13.97
C ILE A 296 15.89 10.30 -13.85
N LYS A 297 17.04 9.91 -14.42
CA LYS A 297 18.19 10.81 -14.61
C LYS A 297 18.04 11.67 -15.86
N ASN A 298 17.07 11.41 -16.72
CA ASN A 298 16.84 12.13 -17.97
C ASN A 298 15.60 13.02 -17.84
N ALA A 299 15.64 14.20 -18.46
CA ALA A 299 14.58 15.21 -18.35
C ALA A 299 13.21 14.68 -18.82
N GLU A 300 13.20 13.78 -19.81
CA GLU A 300 12.00 13.15 -20.38
C GLU A 300 11.17 12.37 -19.34
N TYR A 301 11.82 11.79 -18.32
CA TYR A 301 11.17 10.94 -17.32
C TYR A 301 11.21 11.53 -15.91
N ALA A 302 12.03 12.55 -15.68
CA ALA A 302 12.27 13.07 -14.34
C ALA A 302 11.26 14.14 -13.88
N HIS A 303 10.37 14.58 -14.77
CA HIS A 303 9.40 15.64 -14.50
C HIS A 303 10.05 16.89 -13.85
N GLY A 304 11.19 17.31 -14.39
CA GLY A 304 11.94 18.49 -13.92
C GLY A 304 12.96 18.23 -12.81
N LEU A 305 13.02 17.03 -12.20
CA LEU A 305 13.97 16.70 -11.12
C LEU A 305 15.29 16.06 -11.61
N GLN A 306 15.54 15.98 -12.92
CA GLN A 306 16.71 15.29 -13.48
C GLN A 306 18.03 15.77 -12.89
N ASP A 307 18.17 17.08 -12.67
CA ASP A 307 19.42 17.67 -12.18
C ASP A 307 19.62 17.38 -10.69
N GLU A 308 18.55 17.37 -9.90
CA GLU A 308 18.59 16.97 -8.51
C GLU A 308 18.97 15.49 -8.36
N ILE A 309 18.38 14.64 -9.21
CA ILE A 309 18.65 13.20 -9.21
C ILE A 309 20.09 12.92 -9.60
N ARG A 310 20.61 13.56 -10.66
CA ARG A 310 22.02 13.45 -11.07
C ARG A 310 22.96 13.91 -9.97
N ARG A 311 22.67 15.07 -9.35
CA ARG A 311 23.45 15.61 -8.23
C ARG A 311 23.56 14.62 -7.07
N ASN A 312 22.50 13.85 -6.81
CA ASN A 312 22.45 12.88 -5.72
C ASN A 312 22.60 11.42 -6.18
N GLU A 313 23.05 11.14 -7.41
CA GLU A 313 22.97 9.79 -7.98
C GLU A 313 23.77 8.74 -7.18
N PHE A 314 24.79 9.17 -6.45
CA PHE A 314 25.57 8.32 -5.55
C PHE A 314 24.72 7.66 -4.45
N LYS A 315 23.61 8.31 -4.06
CA LYS A 315 22.60 7.81 -3.12
C LYS A 315 21.52 6.94 -3.77
N LEU A 316 21.35 7.02 -5.09
CA LEU A 316 20.23 6.38 -5.80
C LEU A 316 20.42 4.87 -5.94
N ARG A 317 19.37 4.10 -5.65
CA ARG A 317 19.30 2.65 -5.92
C ARG A 317 18.00 2.27 -6.61
N GLY A 318 18.08 1.57 -7.73
CA GLY A 318 16.90 0.93 -8.32
C GLY A 318 16.72 -0.47 -7.75
N ILE A 319 15.59 -0.74 -7.10
CA ILE A 319 15.27 -2.03 -6.50
C ILE A 319 13.98 -2.51 -7.14
N LEU A 320 14.06 -3.62 -7.89
CA LEU A 320 12.91 -4.18 -8.57
C LEU A 320 11.88 -4.67 -7.55
N ASN A 321 10.63 -4.20 -7.68
CA ASN A 321 9.54 -4.64 -6.82
C ASN A 321 9.28 -6.15 -7.01
N GLY A 322 9.05 -6.84 -5.88
CA GLY A 322 8.49 -8.19 -5.88
C GLY A 322 6.95 -8.16 -5.95
N ILE A 323 6.36 -9.35 -5.93
CA ILE A 323 4.91 -9.56 -5.79
C ILE A 323 4.64 -10.48 -4.60
N ASP A 324 3.46 -10.37 -3.95
CA ASP A 324 3.05 -11.36 -2.95
C ASP A 324 2.56 -12.64 -3.65
N VAL A 325 3.49 -13.58 -3.81
CA VAL A 325 3.29 -14.88 -4.45
C VAL A 325 2.29 -15.79 -3.74
N ASN A 326 1.85 -15.47 -2.52
CA ASN A 326 0.77 -16.22 -1.87
C ASN A 326 -0.60 -15.73 -2.36
N SER A 327 -0.74 -14.41 -2.55
CA SER A 327 -1.97 -13.81 -3.08
C SER A 327 -2.08 -13.97 -4.59
N TYR A 328 -0.97 -13.84 -5.33
CA TYR A 328 -0.88 -14.01 -6.78
C TYR A 328 -0.38 -15.42 -7.12
N ASN A 329 -1.17 -16.43 -6.79
CA ASN A 329 -0.83 -17.83 -7.07
C ASN A 329 -1.93 -18.55 -7.86
N PRO A 330 -1.73 -18.81 -9.17
CA PRO A 330 -2.73 -19.50 -9.98
C PRO A 330 -3.12 -20.90 -9.49
N ALA A 331 -2.31 -21.53 -8.64
CA ALA A 331 -2.60 -22.86 -8.10
C ALA A 331 -3.59 -22.82 -6.92
N THR A 332 -3.73 -21.67 -6.25
CA THR A 332 -4.54 -21.53 -5.02
C THR A 332 -5.51 -20.35 -5.06
N ASP A 333 -5.47 -19.51 -6.08
CA ASP A 333 -6.32 -18.34 -6.21
C ASP A 333 -7.79 -18.73 -6.43
N SER A 334 -8.62 -18.40 -5.44
CA SER A 334 -10.07 -18.66 -5.47
C SER A 334 -10.83 -17.79 -6.46
N ALA A 335 -10.22 -16.73 -7.00
CA ALA A 335 -10.83 -15.90 -8.03
C ALA A 335 -10.77 -16.55 -9.42
N LEU A 336 -9.93 -17.58 -9.61
CA LEU A 336 -9.84 -18.33 -10.85
C LEU A 336 -10.90 -19.43 -10.94
N PHE A 337 -11.44 -19.65 -12.15
CA PHE A 337 -12.41 -20.71 -12.40
C PHE A 337 -11.83 -22.12 -12.25
N ALA A 338 -10.52 -22.27 -12.48
CA ALA A 338 -9.78 -23.50 -12.26
C ALA A 338 -8.33 -23.18 -11.89
N PRO A 339 -7.75 -23.87 -10.88
CA PRO A 339 -6.35 -23.69 -10.55
C PRO A 339 -5.44 -24.27 -11.63
N PHE A 340 -4.26 -23.69 -11.80
CA PHE A 340 -3.21 -24.18 -12.70
C PHE A 340 -1.81 -23.78 -12.21
N ASP A 341 -0.75 -24.34 -12.79
CA ASP A 341 0.63 -23.97 -12.45
C ASP A 341 1.55 -24.03 -13.68
N GLY A 342 2.86 -23.88 -13.47
CA GLY A 342 3.85 -23.89 -14.55
C GLY A 342 4.04 -25.24 -15.24
N ASN A 343 3.61 -26.34 -14.61
CA ASN A 343 3.71 -27.70 -15.15
C ASN A 343 2.39 -28.17 -15.79
N ASP A 344 1.24 -27.74 -15.26
CA ASP A 344 -0.09 -28.05 -15.80
C ASP A 344 -0.89 -26.77 -16.11
N LEU A 345 -0.97 -26.45 -17.40
CA LEU A 345 -1.73 -25.32 -17.92
C LEU A 345 -3.19 -25.67 -18.27
N GLY A 346 -3.66 -26.89 -17.97
CA GLY A 346 -5.03 -27.32 -18.27
C GLY A 346 -6.09 -26.41 -17.64
N GLY A 347 -5.88 -25.98 -16.40
CA GLY A 347 -6.77 -25.01 -15.73
C GLY A 347 -6.80 -23.64 -16.42
N LYS A 348 -5.69 -23.20 -17.05
CA LYS A 348 -5.65 -21.93 -17.80
C LYS A 348 -6.59 -21.97 -19.01
N ALA A 349 -6.72 -23.12 -19.69
CA ALA A 349 -7.66 -23.28 -20.80
C ALA A 349 -9.13 -23.19 -20.32
N VAL A 350 -9.44 -23.74 -19.15
CA VAL A 350 -10.76 -23.59 -18.50
C VAL A 350 -11.01 -22.13 -18.17
N CYS A 351 -10.06 -21.44 -17.52
CA CYS A 351 -10.17 -20.02 -17.19
C CYS A 351 -10.40 -19.15 -18.44
N LYS A 352 -9.72 -19.44 -19.56
CA LYS A 352 -9.96 -18.74 -20.84
C LYS A 352 -11.38 -18.93 -21.35
N ALA A 353 -11.88 -20.17 -21.38
CA ALA A 353 -13.21 -20.47 -21.87
C ALA A 353 -14.30 -19.81 -20.99
N GLU A 354 -14.14 -19.83 -19.68
CA GLU A 354 -15.07 -19.17 -18.75
C GLU A 354 -14.99 -17.64 -18.83
N LEU A 355 -13.79 -17.06 -19.00
CA LEU A 355 -13.64 -15.62 -19.25
C LEU A 355 -14.36 -15.19 -20.54
N GLN A 356 -14.20 -15.94 -21.62
CA GLN A 356 -14.90 -15.69 -22.88
C GLN A 356 -16.43 -15.72 -22.69
N LYS A 357 -16.96 -16.74 -21.99
CA LYS A 357 -18.38 -16.83 -21.66
C LYS A 357 -18.86 -15.64 -20.83
N MET A 358 -18.11 -15.31 -19.77
CA MET A 358 -18.44 -14.24 -18.84
C MET A 358 -18.54 -12.87 -19.55
N LEU A 359 -17.69 -12.64 -20.55
CA LEU A 359 -17.65 -11.40 -21.32
C LEU A 359 -18.49 -11.44 -22.60
N GLY A 360 -19.21 -12.54 -22.87
CA GLY A 360 -20.03 -12.69 -24.08
C GLY A 360 -19.22 -12.84 -25.38
N LEU A 361 -17.93 -13.19 -25.29
CA LEU A 361 -17.06 -13.46 -26.44
C LEU A 361 -17.31 -14.87 -27.00
N PRO A 362 -17.05 -15.11 -28.30
CA PRO A 362 -17.04 -16.46 -28.85
C PRO A 362 -16.06 -17.37 -28.10
N VAL A 363 -16.56 -18.50 -27.59
CA VAL A 363 -15.74 -19.45 -26.83
C VAL A 363 -14.88 -20.26 -27.81
N ARG A 364 -13.67 -19.77 -28.07
CA ARG A 364 -12.70 -20.35 -29.02
C ARG A 364 -11.35 -20.54 -28.36
N ALA A 365 -10.88 -21.79 -28.29
CA ALA A 365 -9.61 -22.14 -27.65
C ALA A 365 -8.40 -21.71 -28.50
N ASP A 366 -8.56 -21.66 -29.82
CA ASP A 366 -7.55 -21.35 -30.83
C ASP A 366 -7.28 -19.85 -31.00
N VAL A 367 -8.21 -18.97 -30.60
CA VAL A 367 -8.10 -17.50 -30.77
C VAL A 367 -7.36 -16.86 -29.61
N PRO A 368 -6.31 -16.05 -29.82
CA PRO A 368 -5.64 -15.31 -28.76
C PRO A 368 -6.58 -14.34 -28.03
N VAL A 369 -6.47 -14.27 -26.71
CA VAL A 369 -7.13 -13.25 -25.88
C VAL A 369 -6.06 -12.31 -25.36
N ILE A 370 -6.15 -11.04 -25.73
CA ILE A 370 -5.29 -9.95 -25.27
C ILE A 370 -6.07 -9.18 -24.21
N ALA A 371 -5.51 -9.05 -23.02
CA ALA A 371 -6.13 -8.31 -21.92
C ALA A 371 -5.28 -7.10 -21.54
N MET A 372 -5.92 -5.94 -21.44
CA MET A 372 -5.34 -4.72 -20.89
C MET A 372 -6.08 -4.37 -19.59
N ILE A 373 -5.33 -4.27 -18.49
CA ILE A 373 -5.84 -3.85 -17.18
C ILE A 373 -5.07 -2.59 -16.79
N SER A 374 -5.72 -1.42 -16.86
CA SER A 374 -5.06 -0.13 -16.61
C SER A 374 -6.07 0.96 -16.24
N ARG A 375 -5.59 2.04 -15.59
CA ARG A 375 -6.31 3.32 -15.61
C ARG A 375 -6.41 3.81 -17.06
N LEU A 376 -7.55 4.37 -17.43
CA LEU A 376 -7.83 4.88 -18.78
C LEU A 376 -7.40 6.35 -18.88
N VAL A 377 -6.09 6.57 -19.04
CA VAL A 377 -5.45 7.90 -19.06
C VAL A 377 -4.31 7.90 -20.09
N SER A 378 -4.04 9.04 -20.72
CA SER A 378 -3.07 9.16 -21.84
C SER A 378 -1.69 8.55 -21.54
N HIS A 379 -1.12 8.83 -20.37
CA HIS A 379 0.19 8.34 -19.94
C HIS A 379 0.26 6.81 -19.73
N LYS A 380 -0.87 6.09 -19.81
CA LYS A 380 -0.91 4.62 -19.86
C LYS A 380 -0.92 4.06 -21.28
N GLY A 381 -0.75 4.91 -22.29
CA GLY A 381 -0.65 4.52 -23.69
C GLY A 381 -1.99 4.27 -24.36
N LEU A 382 -3.10 4.75 -23.79
CA LEU A 382 -4.43 4.57 -24.40
C LEU A 382 -4.55 5.27 -25.75
N ASP A 383 -3.79 6.35 -25.98
CA ASP A 383 -3.69 6.98 -27.31
C ASP A 383 -3.12 6.02 -28.36
N LEU A 384 -2.13 5.22 -27.97
CA LEU A 384 -1.52 4.20 -28.85
C LEU A 384 -2.51 3.07 -29.12
N VAL A 385 -3.26 2.65 -28.10
CA VAL A 385 -4.33 1.64 -28.25
C VAL A 385 -5.38 2.16 -29.21
N ARG A 386 -5.90 3.37 -28.98
CA ARG A 386 -6.89 4.01 -29.85
C ARG A 386 -6.43 4.08 -31.30
N ALA A 387 -5.16 4.42 -31.51
CA ALA A 387 -4.58 4.53 -32.85
C ALA A 387 -4.37 3.17 -33.56
N SER A 388 -4.28 2.06 -32.83
CA SER A 388 -3.89 0.74 -33.39
C SER A 388 -4.93 -0.37 -33.21
N ILE A 389 -5.96 -0.17 -32.38
CA ILE A 389 -6.92 -1.22 -32.02
C ILE A 389 -7.74 -1.69 -33.22
N GLU A 390 -8.12 -0.79 -34.13
CA GLU A 390 -8.88 -1.16 -35.34
C GLU A 390 -8.07 -2.09 -36.24
N GLU A 391 -6.78 -1.83 -36.42
CA GLU A 391 -5.87 -2.69 -37.19
C GLU A 391 -5.67 -4.03 -36.48
N LEU A 392 -5.49 -4.01 -35.14
CA LEU A 392 -5.36 -5.24 -34.35
C LEU A 392 -6.61 -6.13 -34.47
N LEU A 393 -7.80 -5.54 -34.44
CA LEU A 393 -9.08 -6.26 -34.53
C LEU A 393 -9.40 -6.79 -35.94
N GLN A 394 -8.62 -6.42 -36.97
CA GLN A 394 -8.69 -7.09 -38.27
C GLN A 394 -8.04 -8.48 -38.25
N SER A 395 -7.23 -8.79 -37.22
CA SER A 395 -6.68 -10.12 -36.98
C SER A 395 -7.69 -11.00 -36.22
N ASP A 396 -7.57 -12.34 -36.31
CA ASP A 396 -8.41 -13.28 -35.54
C ASP A 396 -7.96 -13.33 -34.07
N VAL A 397 -8.29 -12.27 -33.33
CA VAL A 397 -7.95 -12.05 -31.91
C VAL A 397 -9.17 -11.57 -31.14
N GLN A 398 -9.12 -11.70 -29.82
CA GLN A 398 -10.07 -11.11 -28.88
C GLN A 398 -9.35 -10.12 -27.98
N PHE A 399 -9.96 -8.96 -27.73
CA PHE A 399 -9.40 -7.93 -26.86
C PHE A 399 -10.34 -7.68 -25.68
N VAL A 400 -9.77 -7.60 -24.47
CA VAL A 400 -10.47 -7.31 -23.22
C VAL A 400 -9.81 -6.11 -22.57
N LEU A 401 -10.59 -5.06 -22.32
CA LEU A 401 -10.15 -3.86 -21.60
C LEU A 401 -10.87 -3.79 -20.25
N LEU A 402 -10.12 -3.62 -19.18
CA LEU A 402 -10.64 -3.34 -17.85
C LEU A 402 -9.95 -2.11 -17.28
N GLY A 403 -10.72 -1.06 -17.04
CA GLY A 403 -10.21 0.21 -16.54
C GLY A 403 -11.29 1.24 -16.31
N THR A 404 -10.95 2.27 -15.56
CA THR A 404 -11.71 3.52 -15.40
C THR A 404 -10.74 4.69 -15.50
N GLY A 405 -11.19 5.87 -15.91
CA GLY A 405 -10.32 7.03 -16.08
C GLY A 405 -10.99 8.23 -16.74
N GLU A 406 -10.28 8.86 -17.67
CA GLU A 406 -10.76 10.03 -18.40
C GLU A 406 -11.92 9.63 -19.32
N ARG A 407 -12.98 10.44 -19.29
CA ARG A 407 -14.23 10.18 -20.00
C ARG A 407 -14.04 9.93 -21.50
N GLU A 408 -13.06 10.59 -22.11
CA GLU A 408 -12.77 10.42 -23.53
C GLU A 408 -12.29 9.02 -23.92
N TYR A 409 -11.64 8.30 -22.98
CA TYR A 409 -11.24 6.90 -23.18
C TYR A 409 -12.30 5.92 -22.72
N GLU A 410 -13.17 6.29 -21.78
CA GLU A 410 -14.30 5.47 -21.35
C GLU A 410 -15.42 5.41 -22.38
N GLU A 411 -15.62 6.51 -23.14
CA GLU A 411 -16.66 6.62 -24.17
C GLU A 411 -16.19 6.22 -25.57
N PHE A 412 -14.90 5.95 -25.75
CA PHE A 412 -14.35 5.38 -26.98
C PHE A 412 -14.64 3.88 -27.05
#